data_AF-A0A5W3QCB4-F1
#
_entry.id   AF-A0A5W3QCB4-F1
#
_cell.length_a   1.000
_cell.length_b   1.000
_cell.length_c   1.000
_cell.angle_alpha   90.00
_cell.angle_beta   90.00
_cell.angle_gamma   90.00
#
_symmetry.space_group_name_H-M   'P 1'
#
loop_
_entity.id
_entity.type
_entity.pdbx_description
1 polymer ?
#
loop_
_entity_poly.entity_id
_entity_poly.type
_entity_poly.pdbx_seq_one_letter_code
_entity_poly.pdbx_strand_id
1 'polypeptide(L)'
;MSSIYFEKLVKFYRGLGKPSVIDCSFEYRGQLANQFDVFKELWDKSDQSIADFDLSFDSCSCGTLYEDAFPENLTASTDITLTVSLPAGDFRFMESLEDFLLIDNNLNTGGRVENVYLVKEDFLFGEVNSKNEQVLKALQLSKFITELYDLANYNDRVEHSGLLKLVFIDTSNSKKTSPIVIEPRITIESISFPMVDLAIFKSIKENGTDNAHIQEKQAMFRVSIIEVLKDIDESKDKFNFLIEQWELLKE
;
A
#
# COMPACT_ATOMS: atom_id res chain seq x y z
N MET A 1 -9.73 6.96 -16.26
CA MET A 1 -9.63 5.91 -17.31
C MET A 1 -8.43 5.01 -17.05
N SER A 2 -7.29 5.57 -16.69
CA SER A 2 -6.03 4.86 -16.43
C SER A 2 -6.08 3.76 -15.33
N SER A 3 -6.77 3.99 -14.20
CA SER A 3 -6.88 2.98 -13.12
C SER A 3 -7.59 1.68 -13.56
N ILE A 4 -8.68 1.77 -14.35
CA ILE A 4 -9.37 0.59 -14.90
C ILE A 4 -8.46 -0.17 -15.87
N TYR A 5 -7.66 0.57 -16.64
CA TYR A 5 -6.72 -0.02 -17.59
C TYR A 5 -5.59 -0.78 -16.87
N PHE A 6 -5.03 -0.22 -15.79
CA PHE A 6 -4.05 -0.92 -14.95
C PHE A 6 -4.59 -2.20 -14.31
N GLU A 7 -5.83 -2.18 -13.80
CA GLU A 7 -6.48 -3.40 -13.31
C GLU A 7 -6.60 -4.48 -14.40
N LYS A 8 -6.87 -4.07 -15.65
CA LYS A 8 -6.91 -5.00 -16.80
C LYS A 8 -5.53 -5.54 -17.14
N LEU A 9 -4.50 -4.70 -17.11
CA LEU A 9 -3.12 -5.12 -17.30
C LEU A 9 -2.68 -6.15 -16.25
N VAL A 10 -3.02 -5.94 -14.98
CA VAL A 10 -2.75 -6.90 -13.90
C VAL A 10 -3.51 -8.21 -14.12
N LYS A 11 -4.79 -8.15 -14.55
CA LYS A 11 -5.57 -9.35 -14.90
C LYS A 11 -4.95 -10.11 -16.07
N PHE A 12 -4.48 -9.40 -17.09
CA PHE A 12 -3.79 -9.97 -18.23
C PHE A 12 -2.48 -10.65 -17.80
N TYR A 13 -1.64 -9.95 -17.02
CA TYR A 13 -0.42 -10.51 -16.44
C TYR A 13 -0.67 -11.79 -15.64
N ARG A 14 -1.70 -11.80 -14.77
CA ARG A 14 -2.14 -12.99 -14.04
C ARG A 14 -2.57 -14.11 -14.98
N GLY A 15 -3.31 -13.78 -16.03
CA GLY A 15 -3.79 -14.71 -17.06
C GLY A 15 -2.69 -15.34 -17.92
N LEU A 16 -1.57 -14.64 -18.09
CA LEU A 16 -0.35 -15.17 -18.73
C LEU A 16 0.46 -16.11 -17.81
N GLY A 17 0.00 -16.35 -16.58
CA GLY A 17 0.68 -17.21 -15.61
C GLY A 17 1.74 -16.49 -14.78
N LYS A 18 1.69 -15.15 -14.70
CA LYS A 18 2.61 -14.30 -13.92
C LYS A 18 4.09 -14.53 -14.30
N PRO A 19 4.48 -14.26 -15.56
CA PRO A 19 5.89 -14.31 -15.95
C PRO A 19 6.76 -13.44 -15.04
N SER A 20 8.03 -13.79 -14.87
CA SER A 20 8.94 -13.03 -14.03
C SER A 20 9.11 -11.60 -14.54
N VAL A 21 9.03 -10.63 -13.64
CA VAL A 21 9.28 -9.22 -13.94
C VAL A 21 10.74 -8.92 -13.65
N ILE A 22 11.46 -8.41 -14.65
CA ILE A 22 12.88 -8.05 -14.59
C ILE A 22 13.02 -6.66 -15.21
N ASP A 23 13.66 -5.75 -14.49
CA ASP A 23 13.92 -4.37 -14.94
C ASP A 23 12.67 -3.66 -15.50
N CYS A 24 11.57 -3.77 -14.74
CA CYS A 24 10.25 -3.23 -15.12
C CYS A 24 9.70 -3.78 -16.45
N SER A 25 10.04 -5.01 -16.80
CA SER A 25 9.49 -5.68 -17.99
C SER A 25 9.25 -7.16 -17.72
N PHE A 26 8.37 -7.78 -18.49
CA PHE A 26 8.25 -9.24 -18.51
C PHE A 26 8.08 -9.75 -19.93
N GLU A 27 8.55 -10.97 -20.16
CA GLU A 27 8.42 -11.67 -21.44
C GLU A 27 7.49 -12.88 -21.28
N TYR A 28 6.61 -13.06 -22.25
CA TYR A 28 5.74 -14.22 -22.40
C TYR A 28 5.98 -14.89 -23.75
N ARG A 29 6.11 -16.22 -23.75
CA ARG A 29 6.18 -17.05 -24.95
C ARG A 29 5.09 -18.10 -24.93
N GLY A 30 4.24 -18.12 -25.95
CA GLY A 30 3.14 -19.08 -26.04
C GLY A 30 1.95 -18.53 -26.81
N GLN A 31 0.76 -19.02 -26.48
CA GLN A 31 -0.50 -18.65 -27.15
C GLN A 31 -1.37 -17.86 -26.19
N LEU A 32 -1.94 -16.75 -26.64
CA LEU A 32 -2.79 -15.90 -25.81
C LEU A 32 -4.05 -16.63 -25.33
N ALA A 33 -4.57 -17.59 -26.10
CA ALA A 33 -5.74 -18.38 -25.76
C ALA A 33 -6.89 -17.51 -25.23
N ASN A 34 -7.31 -17.70 -23.97
CA ASN A 34 -8.38 -16.94 -23.35
C ASN A 34 -8.02 -15.48 -22.97
N GLN A 35 -6.75 -15.09 -23.11
CA GLN A 35 -6.28 -13.72 -22.89
C GLN A 35 -6.32 -12.86 -24.15
N PHE A 36 -6.66 -13.42 -25.31
CA PHE A 36 -6.60 -12.71 -26.59
C PHE A 36 -7.46 -11.43 -26.62
N ASP A 37 -8.72 -11.51 -26.18
CA ASP A 37 -9.61 -10.34 -26.20
C ASP A 37 -9.17 -9.24 -25.23
N VAL A 38 -8.63 -9.64 -24.07
CA VAL A 38 -8.08 -8.70 -23.08
C VAL A 38 -6.83 -8.02 -23.64
N PHE A 39 -5.93 -8.78 -24.26
CA PHE A 39 -4.74 -8.25 -24.90
C PHE A 39 -5.08 -7.26 -26.01
N LYS A 40 -6.03 -7.61 -26.88
CA LYS A 40 -6.50 -6.73 -27.95
C LYS A 40 -7.06 -5.43 -27.39
N GLU A 41 -7.88 -5.50 -26.35
CA GLU A 41 -8.41 -4.28 -25.72
C GLU A 41 -7.29 -3.42 -25.11
N LEU A 42 -6.28 -4.05 -24.47
CA LEU A 42 -5.13 -3.35 -23.94
C LEU A 42 -4.34 -2.66 -25.08
N TRP A 43 -4.11 -3.34 -26.20
CA TRP A 43 -3.45 -2.77 -27.36
C TRP A 43 -4.23 -1.59 -27.96
N ASP A 44 -5.52 -1.77 -28.24
CA ASP A 44 -6.36 -0.74 -28.88
C ASP A 44 -6.51 0.52 -28.01
N LYS A 45 -6.32 0.39 -26.69
CA LYS A 45 -6.40 1.48 -25.71
C LYS A 45 -5.05 1.74 -25.05
N SER A 46 -3.95 1.39 -25.71
CA SER A 46 -2.62 1.47 -25.13
C SER A 46 -2.33 2.86 -24.59
N ASP A 47 -1.87 2.91 -23.35
CA ASP A 47 -1.41 4.12 -22.69
C ASP A 47 0.05 3.86 -22.29
N GLN A 48 0.98 4.53 -22.97
CA GLN A 48 2.42 4.38 -22.74
C GLN A 48 2.83 4.80 -21.32
N SER A 49 1.98 5.51 -20.58
CA SER A 49 2.18 5.80 -19.17
C SER A 49 1.87 4.61 -18.24
N ILE A 50 1.31 3.52 -18.77
CA ILE A 50 0.92 2.32 -18.02
C ILE A 50 1.62 1.06 -18.52
N ALA A 51 1.71 0.86 -19.83
CA ALA A 51 2.47 -0.24 -20.42
C ALA A 51 2.69 -0.05 -21.93
N ASP A 52 3.82 -0.57 -22.39
CA ASP A 52 4.11 -0.77 -23.81
C ASP A 52 4.22 -2.25 -24.14
N PHE A 53 3.78 -2.63 -25.33
CA PHE A 53 3.79 -4.00 -25.82
C PHE A 53 4.68 -4.07 -27.06
N ASP A 54 5.61 -5.02 -27.07
CA ASP A 54 6.36 -5.46 -28.25
C ASP A 54 5.99 -6.92 -28.53
N LEU A 55 5.44 -7.14 -29.71
CA LEU A 55 4.89 -8.43 -30.12
C LEU A 55 5.64 -8.93 -31.35
N SER A 56 6.13 -10.16 -31.29
CA SER A 56 6.79 -10.86 -32.39
C SER A 56 6.14 -12.22 -32.68
N PHE A 57 5.77 -12.46 -33.93
CA PHE A 57 5.17 -13.72 -34.41
C PHE A 57 5.30 -13.82 -35.94
N ASP A 58 5.39 -15.03 -36.51
CA ASP A 58 5.44 -15.25 -37.97
C ASP A 58 6.40 -14.33 -38.75
N SER A 59 7.58 -14.05 -38.19
CA SER A 59 8.59 -13.11 -38.74
C SER A 59 8.13 -11.64 -38.86
N CYS A 60 7.00 -11.30 -38.26
CA CYS A 60 6.50 -9.94 -38.04
C CYS A 60 6.86 -9.49 -36.62
N SER A 61 7.11 -8.19 -36.45
CA SER A 61 7.25 -7.51 -35.17
C SER A 61 6.48 -6.20 -35.24
N CYS A 62 5.77 -5.87 -34.18
CA CYS A 62 5.00 -4.64 -34.03
C CYS A 62 4.98 -4.23 -32.56
N GLY A 63 4.84 -2.95 -32.27
CA GLY A 63 4.76 -2.47 -30.90
C GLY A 63 4.02 -1.17 -30.70
N THR A 64 3.42 -1.02 -29.53
CA THR A 64 2.60 0.17 -29.18
C THR A 64 3.43 1.42 -28.94
N LEU A 65 4.74 1.27 -28.67
CA LEU A 65 5.65 2.41 -28.52
C LEU A 65 5.70 3.27 -29.79
N TYR A 66 5.60 2.64 -30.95
CA TYR A 66 5.57 3.31 -32.26
C TYR A 66 4.15 3.49 -32.81
N GLU A 67 3.13 3.30 -31.96
CA GLU A 67 1.71 3.40 -32.32
C GLU A 67 1.28 2.43 -33.43
N ASP A 68 1.93 1.26 -33.53
CA ASP A 68 1.53 0.24 -34.50
C ASP A 68 0.10 -0.25 -34.24
N ALA A 69 -0.67 -0.44 -35.31
CA ALA A 69 -2.00 -1.01 -35.22
C ALA A 69 -1.95 -2.48 -34.77
N PHE A 70 -3.01 -2.94 -34.09
CA PHE A 70 -3.11 -4.35 -33.71
C PHE A 70 -3.07 -5.26 -34.95
N PRO A 71 -2.22 -6.29 -34.99
CA PRO A 71 -2.05 -7.13 -36.18
C PRO A 71 -3.31 -7.93 -36.54
N GLU A 72 -3.82 -7.77 -37.76
CA GLU A 72 -5.06 -8.40 -38.23
C GLU A 72 -4.98 -9.95 -38.32
N ASN A 73 -3.78 -10.48 -38.54
CA ASN A 73 -3.53 -11.91 -38.68
C ASN A 73 -3.24 -12.63 -37.34
N LEU A 74 -3.15 -11.89 -36.24
CA LEU A 74 -2.95 -12.50 -34.93
C LEU A 74 -4.22 -13.20 -34.46
N THR A 75 -4.10 -14.45 -34.02
CA THR A 75 -5.20 -15.24 -33.47
C THR A 75 -4.89 -15.70 -32.06
N ALA A 76 -5.91 -16.15 -31.32
CA ALA A 76 -5.75 -16.69 -29.98
C ALA A 76 -4.80 -17.91 -29.91
N SER A 77 -4.63 -18.66 -31.01
CA SER A 77 -3.78 -19.84 -31.11
C SER A 77 -2.43 -19.59 -31.78
N THR A 78 -2.13 -18.35 -32.16
CA THR A 78 -0.82 -18.01 -32.75
C THR A 78 0.24 -18.07 -31.66
N ASP A 79 1.37 -18.74 -31.95
CA ASP A 79 2.53 -18.72 -31.05
C ASP A 79 3.24 -17.37 -31.17
N ILE A 80 3.39 -16.70 -30.03
CA ILE A 80 3.96 -15.35 -29.96
C ILE A 80 5.13 -15.28 -28.99
N THR A 81 5.99 -14.28 -29.19
CA THR A 81 6.81 -13.68 -28.13
C THR A 81 6.25 -12.29 -27.85
N LEU A 82 5.84 -12.05 -26.61
CA LEU A 82 5.33 -10.78 -26.14
C LEU A 82 6.23 -10.25 -25.04
N THR A 83 6.79 -9.07 -25.25
CA THR A 83 7.48 -8.29 -24.23
C THR A 83 6.56 -7.17 -23.79
N VAL A 84 6.37 -7.04 -22.47
CA VAL A 84 5.58 -5.96 -21.88
C VAL A 84 6.50 -5.11 -21.04
N SER A 85 6.64 -3.85 -21.40
CA SER A 85 7.38 -2.85 -20.64
C SER A 85 6.44 -2.08 -19.73
N LEU A 86 6.84 -1.95 -18.46
CA LEU A 86 6.06 -1.31 -17.40
C LEU A 86 6.78 0.00 -17.03
N PRO A 87 6.22 1.18 -17.33
CA PRO A 87 6.86 2.45 -17.05
C PRO A 87 6.97 2.70 -15.54
N ALA A 88 8.02 3.40 -15.13
CA ALA A 88 8.18 3.88 -13.76
C ALA A 88 7.38 5.18 -13.60
N GLY A 89 6.23 5.11 -12.94
CA GLY A 89 5.37 6.27 -12.72
C GLY A 89 4.29 6.03 -11.67
N ASP A 90 3.10 6.58 -11.89
CA ASP A 90 1.95 6.43 -10.99
C ASP A 90 1.42 5.00 -10.92
N PHE A 91 1.73 4.18 -11.93
CA PHE A 91 1.41 2.75 -12.02
C PHE A 91 2.66 1.93 -11.78
N ARG A 92 2.64 1.04 -10.79
CA ARG A 92 3.85 0.32 -10.37
C ARG A 92 3.59 -1.16 -10.19
N PHE A 93 4.45 -1.96 -10.83
CA PHE A 93 4.68 -3.34 -10.44
C PHE A 93 5.86 -3.36 -9.48
N MET A 94 5.59 -3.69 -8.23
CA MET A 94 6.59 -3.84 -7.20
C MET A 94 6.84 -5.33 -6.99
N GLU A 95 8.09 -5.72 -6.81
CA GLU A 95 8.45 -7.11 -6.60
C GLU A 95 7.78 -7.68 -5.34
N SER A 96 7.77 -6.92 -4.24
CA SER A 96 7.19 -7.37 -2.98
C SER A 96 6.65 -6.24 -2.09
N LEU A 97 5.90 -6.62 -1.05
CA LEU A 97 5.50 -5.71 0.02
C LEU A 97 6.72 -5.12 0.74
N GLU A 98 7.78 -5.90 0.93
CA GLU A 98 9.03 -5.45 1.57
C GLU A 98 9.65 -4.29 0.78
N ASP A 99 9.80 -4.45 -0.53
CA ASP A 99 10.34 -3.40 -1.41
C ASP A 99 9.46 -2.15 -1.40
N PHE A 100 8.13 -2.33 -1.32
CA PHE A 100 7.18 -1.23 -1.24
C PHE A 100 7.28 -0.43 0.08
N LEU A 101 7.54 -1.10 1.20
CA LEU A 101 7.68 -0.43 2.50
C LEU A 101 9.03 0.31 2.65
N LEU A 102 10.02 -0.01 1.83
CA LEU A 102 11.32 0.67 1.83
C LEU A 102 11.28 2.05 1.16
N ILE A 103 10.39 2.25 0.20
CA ILE A 103 10.21 3.53 -0.51
C ILE A 103 9.20 4.45 0.20
N ASP A 104 9.18 5.71 -0.21
CA ASP A 104 8.12 6.63 0.22
C ASP A 104 6.76 6.13 -0.27
N ASN A 105 5.83 5.99 0.66
CA ASN A 105 4.53 5.38 0.42
C ASN A 105 3.46 5.92 1.38
N ASN A 106 2.23 5.94 0.88
CA ASN A 106 1.11 6.54 1.60
C ASN A 106 0.69 5.76 2.84
N LEU A 107 1.09 4.48 3.02
CA LEU A 107 0.66 3.71 4.19
C LEU A 107 1.17 4.33 5.49
N ASN A 108 2.38 4.91 5.47
CA ASN A 108 3.01 5.58 6.62
C ASN A 108 2.29 6.87 7.05
N THR A 109 1.34 7.35 6.26
CA THR A 109 0.55 8.56 6.55
C THR A 109 -0.93 8.25 6.77
N GLY A 110 -1.32 6.98 6.80
CA GLY A 110 -2.73 6.59 6.80
C GLY A 110 -3.45 6.84 5.46
N GLY A 111 -2.69 7.15 4.41
CA GLY A 111 -3.21 7.46 3.09
C GLY A 111 -3.55 6.22 2.27
N ARG A 112 -4.37 6.41 1.24
CA ARG A 112 -4.72 5.35 0.29
C ARG A 112 -3.54 5.09 -0.65
N VAL A 113 -3.31 3.81 -0.92
CA VAL A 113 -2.45 3.34 -2.01
C VAL A 113 -3.34 2.90 -3.17
N GLU A 114 -3.03 3.39 -4.36
CA GLU A 114 -3.71 3.04 -5.61
C GLU A 114 -2.65 2.70 -6.65
N ASN A 115 -3.03 1.97 -7.70
CA ASN A 115 -2.19 1.73 -8.88
C ASN A 115 -0.84 1.04 -8.59
N VAL A 116 -0.78 0.25 -7.52
CA VAL A 116 0.39 -0.56 -7.16
C VAL A 116 -0.01 -2.02 -7.14
N TYR A 117 0.69 -2.86 -7.89
CA TYR A 117 0.58 -4.31 -7.86
C TYR A 117 1.85 -4.92 -7.26
N LEU A 118 1.68 -5.80 -6.29
CA LEU A 118 2.74 -6.55 -5.64
C LEU A 118 2.84 -7.95 -6.25
N VAL A 119 3.97 -8.26 -6.88
CA VAL A 119 4.16 -9.47 -7.69
C VAL A 119 4.17 -10.72 -6.81
N LYS A 120 5.00 -10.77 -5.77
CA LYS A 120 5.09 -11.93 -4.85
C LYS A 120 3.79 -12.19 -4.12
N GLU A 121 3.15 -11.14 -3.64
CA GLU A 121 1.90 -11.24 -2.87
C GLU A 121 0.67 -11.48 -3.74
N ASP A 122 0.80 -11.34 -5.06
CA ASP A 122 -0.30 -11.36 -6.02
C ASP A 122 -1.42 -10.42 -5.59
N PHE A 123 -1.06 -9.17 -5.26
CA PHE A 123 -1.94 -8.21 -4.60
C PHE A 123 -1.96 -6.88 -5.33
N LEU A 124 -3.14 -6.46 -5.79
CA LEU A 124 -3.39 -5.13 -6.34
C LEU A 124 -4.05 -4.24 -5.29
N PHE A 125 -3.39 -3.15 -4.91
CA PHE A 125 -3.97 -2.18 -3.98
C PHE A 125 -5.30 -1.62 -4.54
N GLY A 126 -6.36 -1.74 -3.74
CA GLY A 126 -7.73 -1.35 -4.11
C GLY A 126 -8.62 -2.51 -4.58
N GLU A 127 -8.09 -3.72 -4.76
CA GLU A 127 -8.92 -4.87 -5.15
C GLU A 127 -9.73 -5.44 -3.98
N VAL A 128 -11.01 -5.76 -4.22
CA VAL A 128 -12.01 -6.05 -3.17
C VAL A 128 -11.86 -7.43 -2.53
N ASN A 129 -11.11 -8.36 -3.13
CA ASN A 129 -11.13 -9.79 -2.77
C ASN A 129 -9.76 -10.43 -2.50
N SER A 130 -8.69 -9.65 -2.32
CA SER A 130 -7.37 -10.22 -2.07
C SER A 130 -7.14 -10.56 -0.59
N LYS A 131 -6.46 -11.69 -0.35
CA LYS A 131 -6.34 -12.33 0.96
C LYS A 131 -4.91 -12.41 1.49
N ASN A 132 -3.99 -11.58 0.97
CA ASN A 132 -2.62 -11.60 1.48
C ASN A 132 -2.56 -11.02 2.90
N GLU A 133 -2.30 -11.87 3.89
CA GLU A 133 -2.33 -11.51 5.31
C GLU A 133 -1.35 -10.38 5.66
N GLN A 134 -0.13 -10.41 5.11
CA GLN A 134 0.89 -9.40 5.37
C GLN A 134 0.47 -8.03 4.85
N VAL A 135 -0.10 -7.99 3.64
CA VAL A 135 -0.63 -6.74 3.06
C VAL A 135 -1.83 -6.24 3.86
N LEU A 136 -2.73 -7.14 4.29
CA LEU A 136 -3.86 -6.77 5.14
C LEU A 136 -3.41 -6.21 6.50
N LYS A 137 -2.36 -6.76 7.11
CA LYS A 137 -1.74 -6.19 8.32
C LYS A 137 -1.15 -4.81 8.06
N ALA A 138 -0.43 -4.61 6.96
CA ALA A 138 0.10 -3.31 6.59
C ALA A 138 -1.03 -2.27 6.40
N LEU A 139 -2.12 -2.65 5.75
CA LEU A 139 -3.32 -1.80 5.59
C LEU A 139 -3.99 -1.50 6.94
N GLN A 140 -4.05 -2.46 7.86
CA GLN A 140 -4.56 -2.23 9.22
C GLN A 140 -3.67 -1.25 10.00
N LEU A 141 -2.35 -1.40 9.91
CA LEU A 141 -1.40 -0.48 10.54
C LEU A 141 -1.50 0.92 9.94
N SER A 142 -1.76 1.03 8.64
CA SER A 142 -2.03 2.34 8.02
C SER A 142 -3.26 3.02 8.62
N LYS A 143 -4.36 2.27 8.84
CA LYS A 143 -5.53 2.79 9.56
C LYS A 143 -5.21 3.12 11.01
N PHE A 144 -4.39 2.31 11.68
CA PHE A 144 -3.93 2.59 13.03
C PHE A 144 -3.20 3.94 13.13
N ILE A 145 -2.35 4.25 12.13
CA ILE A 145 -1.69 5.55 12.03
C ILE A 145 -2.72 6.68 11.92
N THR A 146 -3.79 6.52 11.13
CA THR A 146 -4.89 7.50 11.06
C THR A 146 -5.56 7.70 12.43
N GLU A 147 -5.83 6.61 13.14
CA GLU A 147 -6.44 6.67 14.47
C GLU A 147 -5.55 7.40 15.50
N LEU A 148 -4.24 7.17 15.46
CA LEU A 148 -3.27 7.89 16.29
C LEU A 148 -3.13 9.36 15.88
N TYR A 149 -3.18 9.65 14.58
CA TYR A 149 -3.14 11.01 14.03
C TYR A 149 -4.30 11.86 14.54
N ASP A 150 -5.51 11.31 14.54
CA ASP A 150 -6.71 11.98 15.04
C ASP A 150 -6.66 12.21 16.56
N LEU A 151 -5.93 11.36 17.29
CA LEU A 151 -5.85 11.41 18.75
C LEU A 151 -4.76 12.36 19.25
N ALA A 152 -3.66 12.50 18.51
CA ALA A 152 -2.49 13.28 18.90
C ALA A 152 -2.84 14.74 19.26
N ASN A 153 -2.07 15.35 20.17
CA ASN A 153 -2.27 16.76 20.52
C ASN A 153 -1.82 17.68 19.39
N TYR A 154 -0.72 17.31 18.73
CA TYR A 154 -0.21 17.98 17.54
C TYR A 154 0.23 16.93 16.55
N ASN A 155 0.04 17.23 15.27
CA ASN A 155 0.59 16.46 14.18
C ASN A 155 1.30 17.40 13.22
N ASP A 156 2.42 16.94 12.68
CA ASP A 156 3.21 17.64 11.67
C ASP A 156 3.81 16.64 10.69
N ARG A 157 4.52 17.12 9.68
CA ARG A 157 5.32 16.29 8.78
C ARG A 157 6.81 16.53 9.01
N VAL A 158 7.58 15.46 9.01
CA VAL A 158 9.04 15.55 9.04
C VAL A 158 9.52 16.08 7.69
N GLU A 159 10.19 17.23 7.69
CA GLU A 159 10.53 18.00 6.48
C GLU A 159 11.25 17.20 5.37
N HIS A 160 12.03 16.18 5.73
CA HIS A 160 12.88 15.44 4.78
C HIS A 160 12.35 14.07 4.40
N SER A 161 11.56 13.43 5.27
CA SER A 161 11.01 12.10 5.03
C SER A 161 9.53 12.11 4.65
N GLY A 162 8.83 13.22 4.85
CA GLY A 162 7.38 13.33 4.64
C GLY A 162 6.53 12.53 5.65
N LEU A 163 7.18 11.79 6.55
CA LEU A 163 6.52 10.99 7.59
C LEU A 163 5.75 11.88 8.57
N LEU A 164 4.71 11.30 9.16
CA LEU A 164 3.97 11.97 10.22
C LEU A 164 4.81 12.06 11.50
N LYS A 165 4.67 13.18 12.18
CA LYS A 165 5.19 13.40 13.53
C LYS A 165 4.01 13.62 14.46
N LEU A 166 3.70 12.62 15.28
CA LEU A 166 2.56 12.62 16.20
C LEU A 166 3.05 12.94 17.61
N VAL A 167 2.54 14.02 18.19
CA VAL A 167 2.99 14.53 19.50
C VAL A 167 1.90 14.37 20.54
N PHE A 168 2.24 13.71 21.63
CA PHE A 168 1.38 13.47 22.79
C PHE A 168 1.93 14.21 24.01
N ILE A 169 1.10 15.01 24.66
CA ILE A 169 1.47 15.84 25.80
C ILE A 169 0.64 15.45 27.01
N ASP A 170 1.32 15.20 28.13
CA ASP A 170 0.67 14.99 29.41
C ASP A 170 0.21 16.36 29.97
N THR A 171 -1.10 16.59 29.94
CA THR A 171 -1.73 17.78 30.50
C THR A 171 -2.23 17.56 31.93
N SER A 172 -2.08 16.36 32.48
CA SER A 172 -2.67 15.96 33.76
C SER A 172 -1.75 16.24 34.96
N ASN A 173 -0.44 16.30 34.74
CA ASN A 173 0.55 16.51 35.81
C ASN A 173 1.09 17.95 35.86
N SER A 174 1.25 18.47 37.08
CA SER A 174 1.86 19.78 37.34
C SER A 174 3.39 19.79 37.14
N LYS A 175 4.01 18.60 37.01
CA LYS A 175 5.40 18.44 36.58
C LYS A 175 5.46 18.36 35.05
N LYS A 176 6.37 19.12 34.45
CA LYS A 176 6.61 19.09 33.00
C LYS A 176 7.17 17.72 32.59
N THR A 177 6.30 16.80 32.18
CA THR A 177 6.71 15.58 31.47
C THR A 177 7.09 15.97 30.03
N SER A 178 8.18 15.40 29.50
CA SER A 178 8.55 15.62 28.10
C SER A 178 7.46 15.07 27.17
N PRO A 179 7.14 15.76 26.07
CA PRO A 179 6.20 15.23 25.07
C PRO A 179 6.71 13.91 24.50
N ILE A 180 5.80 12.97 24.26
CA ILE A 180 6.10 11.75 23.51
C ILE A 180 5.88 12.04 22.03
N VAL A 181 6.90 11.72 21.22
CA VAL A 181 6.86 11.86 19.77
C VAL A 181 6.91 10.48 19.14
N ILE A 182 5.93 10.18 18.31
CA ILE A 182 5.87 8.97 17.49
C ILE A 182 6.01 9.40 16.03
N GLU A 183 6.94 8.79 15.30
CA GLU A 183 7.12 8.96 13.86
C GLU A 183 6.81 7.63 13.17
N PRO A 184 5.53 7.37 12.82
CA PRO A 184 5.14 6.04 12.35
C PRO A 184 5.79 5.68 11.02
N ARG A 185 6.37 4.47 10.99
CA ARG A 185 6.85 3.85 9.75
C ARG A 185 6.53 2.37 9.80
N ILE A 186 5.78 1.89 8.81
CA ILE A 186 5.44 0.48 8.69
C ILE A 186 6.64 -0.24 8.08
N THR A 187 7.09 -1.29 8.76
CA THR A 187 8.20 -2.14 8.34
C THR A 187 7.77 -3.61 8.34
N ILE A 188 8.63 -4.50 7.84
CA ILE A 188 8.42 -5.95 7.93
C ILE A 188 8.36 -6.43 9.40
N GLU A 189 9.13 -5.80 10.28
CA GLU A 189 9.03 -6.05 11.72
C GLU A 189 7.64 -5.66 12.24
N SER A 190 7.12 -4.49 11.87
CA SER A 190 5.81 -4.02 12.30
C SER A 190 4.68 -5.00 11.96
N ILE A 191 4.71 -5.61 10.77
CA ILE A 191 3.69 -6.59 10.33
C ILE A 191 3.89 -7.99 10.91
N SER A 192 5.03 -8.26 11.54
CA SER A 192 5.30 -9.52 12.23
C SER A 192 4.55 -9.63 13.57
N PHE A 193 4.20 -8.50 14.17
CA PHE A 193 3.42 -8.43 15.40
C PHE A 193 1.95 -8.89 15.21
N PRO A 194 1.23 -9.16 16.32
CA PRO A 194 -0.22 -9.39 16.28
C PRO A 194 -0.99 -8.25 15.61
N MET A 195 -2.14 -8.58 15.01
CA MET A 195 -2.99 -7.59 14.35
C MET A 195 -3.57 -6.62 15.39
N VAL A 196 -3.39 -5.32 15.14
CA VAL A 196 -3.95 -4.25 15.97
C VAL A 196 -5.48 -4.23 15.83
N ASP A 197 -6.19 -4.43 16.94
CA ASP A 197 -7.63 -4.22 17.01
C ASP A 197 -7.96 -2.73 17.09
N LEU A 198 -8.67 -2.22 16.09
CA LEU A 198 -9.07 -0.82 15.98
C LEU A 198 -10.46 -0.55 16.57
N ALA A 199 -11.17 -1.56 17.07
CA ALA A 199 -12.50 -1.39 17.66
C ALA A 199 -12.51 -0.41 18.84
N ILE A 200 -11.41 -0.36 19.61
CA ILE A 200 -11.27 0.55 20.75
C ILE A 200 -11.41 2.02 20.35
N PHE A 201 -10.88 2.42 19.18
CA PHE A 201 -10.98 3.78 18.69
C PHE A 201 -12.41 4.21 18.38
N LYS A 202 -13.26 3.28 17.91
CA LYS A 202 -14.69 3.56 17.75
C LYS A 202 -15.32 3.90 19.09
N SER A 203 -15.01 3.16 20.15
CA SER A 203 -15.56 3.42 21.49
C SER A 203 -15.10 4.75 22.11
N ILE A 204 -13.93 5.23 21.68
CA ILE A 204 -13.37 6.54 22.09
C ILE A 204 -14.05 7.67 21.31
N LYS A 205 -14.36 7.46 20.03
CA LYS A 205 -14.94 8.45 19.12
C LYS A 205 -16.48 8.51 19.16
N GLU A 206 -17.16 7.40 19.47
CA GLU A 206 -18.62 7.29 19.45
C GLU A 206 -19.20 7.34 20.88
N ASN A 207 -19.99 8.37 21.15
CA ASN A 207 -21.11 8.37 22.11
C ASN A 207 -21.99 9.61 21.84
N GLY A 208 -23.31 9.44 21.92
CA GLY A 208 -24.30 10.40 21.42
C GLY A 208 -24.19 11.81 22.02
N THR A 209 -24.17 12.82 21.14
CA THR A 209 -24.41 14.27 21.38
C THR A 209 -23.58 15.01 22.43
N ASP A 210 -22.83 14.34 23.31
CA ASP A 210 -22.07 14.97 24.39
C ASP A 210 -20.56 14.92 24.15
N ASN A 211 -20.02 16.04 23.67
CA ASN A 211 -18.61 16.20 23.34
C ASN A 211 -17.67 16.12 24.56
N ALA A 212 -18.15 16.40 25.78
CA ALA A 212 -17.30 16.41 26.97
C ALA A 212 -16.77 15.02 27.31
N HIS A 213 -17.62 14.00 27.21
CA HIS A 213 -17.24 12.61 27.47
C HIS A 213 -16.28 12.05 26.41
N ILE A 214 -16.39 12.51 25.15
CA ILE A 214 -15.45 12.14 24.09
C ILE A 214 -14.06 12.70 24.39
N GLN A 215 -13.98 13.98 24.77
CA GLN A 215 -12.70 14.63 25.11
C GLN A 215 -12.03 13.98 26.33
N GLU A 216 -12.81 13.60 27.34
CA GLU A 216 -12.30 12.90 28.53
C GLU A 216 -11.71 11.53 28.16
N LYS A 217 -12.41 10.70 27.38
CA LYS A 217 -11.91 9.41 26.91
C LYS A 217 -10.64 9.55 26.08
N GLN A 218 -10.61 10.52 25.16
CA GLN A 218 -9.42 10.80 24.37
C GLN A 218 -8.24 11.25 25.25
N ALA A 219 -8.49 12.08 26.25
CA ALA A 219 -7.46 12.48 27.22
C ALA A 219 -6.93 11.28 28.01
N MET A 220 -7.80 10.40 28.51
CA MET A 220 -7.39 9.18 29.21
C MET A 220 -6.54 8.28 28.31
N PHE A 221 -6.96 8.06 27.05
CA PHE A 221 -6.19 7.22 26.13
C PHE A 221 -4.82 7.80 25.80
N ARG A 222 -4.72 9.13 25.61
CA ARG A 222 -3.43 9.80 25.44
C ARG A 222 -2.51 9.59 26.64
N VAL A 223 -3.04 9.65 27.87
CA VAL A 223 -2.27 9.37 29.08
C VAL A 223 -1.78 7.92 29.07
N SER A 224 -2.61 6.94 28.69
CA SER A 224 -2.18 5.54 28.57
C SER A 224 -1.02 5.36 27.58
N ILE A 225 -1.09 6.01 26.41
CA ILE A 225 0.02 6.02 25.44
C ILE A 225 1.29 6.59 26.07
N ILE A 226 1.18 7.74 26.75
CA ILE A 226 2.34 8.39 27.38
C ILE A 226 2.95 7.49 28.46
N GLU A 227 2.13 6.88 29.32
CA GLU A 227 2.58 6.02 30.40
C GLU A 227 3.31 4.77 29.91
N VAL A 228 2.90 4.21 28.76
CA VAL A 228 3.58 3.06 28.16
C VAL A 228 4.86 3.45 27.43
N LEU A 229 4.92 4.66 26.87
CA LEU A 229 6.05 5.09 26.05
C LEU A 229 7.12 5.92 26.80
N LYS A 230 6.82 6.44 27.99
CA LYS A 230 7.71 7.39 28.72
C LYS A 230 9.07 6.82 29.14
N ASP A 231 9.16 5.52 29.37
CA ASP A 231 10.37 4.85 29.84
C ASP A 231 11.13 4.15 28.70
N ILE A 232 10.69 4.35 27.46
CA ILE A 232 11.33 3.78 26.27
C ILE A 232 12.53 4.62 25.88
N ASP A 233 13.65 3.93 25.64
CA ASP A 233 14.87 4.53 25.10
C ASP A 233 14.59 5.21 23.75
N GLU A 234 15.11 6.43 23.55
CA GLU A 234 14.90 7.21 22.32
C GLU A 234 15.40 6.50 21.04
N SER A 235 16.33 5.54 21.16
CA SER A 235 16.81 4.72 20.04
C SER A 235 15.83 3.64 19.60
N LYS A 236 14.82 3.31 20.41
CA LYS A 236 13.81 2.31 20.06
C LYS A 236 12.69 2.94 19.25
N ASP A 237 12.19 2.15 18.29
CA ASP A 237 11.01 2.50 17.52
C ASP A 237 9.76 2.44 18.43
N LYS A 238 9.30 3.62 18.84
CA LYS A 238 8.11 3.77 19.70
C LYS A 238 6.83 3.27 19.02
N PHE A 239 6.75 3.30 17.68
CA PHE A 239 5.59 2.81 16.94
C PHE A 239 5.56 1.27 16.96
N ASN A 240 6.67 0.61 16.67
CA ASN A 240 6.76 -0.85 16.78
C ASN A 240 6.49 -1.33 18.21
N PHE A 241 7.05 -0.64 19.21
CA PHE A 241 6.77 -0.97 20.61
C PHE A 241 5.28 -0.84 20.94
N LEU A 242 4.62 0.22 20.46
CA LEU A 242 3.19 0.42 20.68
C LEU A 242 2.34 -0.71 20.05
N ILE A 243 2.71 -1.16 18.84
CA ILE A 243 2.05 -2.28 18.17
C ILE A 243 2.25 -3.58 18.96
N GLU A 244 3.49 -3.85 19.37
CA GLU A 244 3.85 -5.05 20.13
C GLU A 244 3.06 -5.15 21.46
N GLN A 245 2.92 -4.02 22.17
CA GLN A 245 2.23 -3.95 23.46
C GLN A 245 0.73 -3.66 23.35
N TRP A 246 0.16 -3.62 22.13
CA TRP A 246 -1.21 -3.16 21.91
C TRP A 246 -2.27 -3.93 22.70
N GLU A 247 -2.09 -5.25 22.81
CA GLU A 247 -3.03 -6.11 23.54
C GLU A 247 -3.09 -5.79 25.04
N LEU A 248 -2.02 -5.26 25.64
CA LEU A 248 -2.02 -4.81 27.04
C LEU A 248 -2.67 -3.44 27.21
N LEU A 249 -2.67 -2.62 26.16
CA LEU A 249 -3.19 -1.25 26.17
C LEU A 249 -4.71 -1.18 25.98
N LYS A 250 -5.33 -2.24 25.46
CA LYS A 250 -6.77 -2.29 25.23
C LYS A 250 -7.59 -2.85 26.41
N GLU A 251 -6.93 -3.42 27.42
CA GLU A 251 -7.55 -3.90 28.67
C GLU A 251 -7.75 -2.76 29.68
#